data_AF-A0A954N3U1-F1
#
_entry.id   AF-A0A954N3U1-F1
#
_cell.length_a   1.000
_cell.length_b   1.000
_cell.length_c   1.000
_cell.angle_alpha   90.00
_cell.angle_beta   90.00
_cell.angle_gamma   90.00
#
_symmetry.space_group_name_H-M   'P 1'
#
loop_
_entity.id
_entity.type
_entity.pdbx_description
1 polymer ?
#
loop_
_entity_poly.entity_id
_entity_poly.type
_entity_poly.pdbx_seq_one_letter_code
_entity_poly.pdbx_strand_id
1 'polypeptide(L)'
;MKRVRQTFAEISDSLSLLEVDWMVDPVASAVIKALRELPVKAAYTSEDVIELLEQNFTVGSLVIRLFLDLSKDDYERLLSETFSEPGGKGKSRFKNDQVSYVNELTKL
;
A
#
# COMPACT_ATOMS: atom_id res chain seq x y z
N MET A 1 -18.99 38.25 -3.30
CA MET A 1 -19.01 37.08 -4.21
C MET A 1 -19.20 37.56 -5.64
N LYS A 2 -18.26 37.27 -6.55
CA LYS A 2 -18.48 37.46 -7.98
C LYS A 2 -19.29 36.27 -8.49
N ARG A 3 -20.45 36.52 -9.09
CA ARG A 3 -21.22 35.49 -9.79
C ARG A 3 -20.68 35.40 -11.21
N VAL A 4 -20.09 34.26 -11.56
CA VAL A 4 -19.65 33.96 -12.92
C VAL A 4 -20.70 33.05 -13.55
N ARG A 5 -21.24 33.45 -14.70
CA ARG A 5 -22.12 32.60 -15.51
C ARG A 5 -21.24 31.90 -16.53
N GLN A 6 -21.19 30.58 -16.48
CA GLN A 6 -20.54 29.74 -17.47
C GLN A 6 -21.61 28.95 -18.21
N THR A 7 -21.42 28.79 -19.51
CA THR A 7 -22.17 27.88 -20.37
C THR A 7 -21.63 26.47 -20.23
N PHE A 8 -22.43 25.48 -20.63
CA PHE A 8 -22.01 24.08 -20.62
C PHE A 8 -20.74 23.83 -21.45
N ALA A 9 -20.62 24.52 -22.59
CA ALA A 9 -19.43 24.46 -23.44
C ALA A 9 -18.18 24.99 -22.72
N GLU A 10 -18.29 26.15 -22.04
CA GLU A 10 -17.17 26.71 -21.27
C GLU A 10 -16.76 25.82 -20.09
N ILE A 11 -17.70 25.12 -19.47
CA ILE A 11 -17.38 24.13 -18.44
C ILE A 11 -16.64 22.96 -19.07
N SER A 12 -17.13 22.42 -20.19
CA SER A 12 -16.50 21.30 -20.89
C SER A 12 -15.10 21.64 -21.39
N ASP A 13 -14.88 22.85 -21.90
CA ASP A 13 -13.57 23.34 -22.35
C ASP A 13 -12.61 23.59 -21.19
N SER A 14 -13.13 23.89 -20.00
CA SER A 14 -12.34 24.04 -18.77
C SER A 14 -11.96 22.70 -18.12
N LEU A 15 -12.60 21.60 -18.53
CA LEU A 15 -12.22 20.26 -18.08
C LEU A 15 -10.92 19.86 -18.79
N SER A 16 -9.78 20.19 -18.19
CA SER A 16 -8.53 19.55 -18.54
C SER A 16 -8.50 18.13 -17.95
N LEU A 17 -7.75 17.23 -18.60
CA LEU A 17 -7.30 16.01 -17.93
C LEU A 17 -6.58 16.42 -16.65
N LEU A 18 -7.13 15.99 -15.51
CA LEU A 18 -6.48 16.18 -14.23
C LEU A 18 -5.28 15.23 -14.23
N GLU A 19 -4.10 15.74 -14.53
CA GLU A 19 -2.87 15.05 -14.14
C GLU A 19 -2.82 15.08 -12.62
N VAL A 20 -3.33 14.01 -12.03
CA VAL A 20 -3.34 13.82 -10.59
C VAL A 20 -1.96 13.36 -10.15
N ASP A 21 -1.37 14.04 -9.17
CA ASP A 21 0.01 13.81 -8.70
C ASP A 21 0.34 12.35 -8.37
N TRP A 22 -0.65 11.53 -7.99
CA TRP A 22 -0.42 10.12 -7.70
C TRP A 22 -0.05 9.30 -8.95
N MET A 23 -0.41 9.73 -10.16
CA MET A 23 -0.09 9.00 -11.40
C MET A 23 1.39 9.08 -11.76
N VAL A 24 2.10 10.09 -11.26
CA VAL A 24 3.56 10.20 -11.36
C VAL A 24 4.29 9.66 -10.13
N ASP A 25 3.56 9.22 -9.09
CA ASP A 25 4.16 8.63 -7.91
C ASP A 25 4.73 7.23 -8.23
N PRO A 26 6.06 7.02 -8.05
CA PRO A 26 6.70 5.75 -8.37
C PRO A 26 6.22 4.58 -7.48
N VAL A 27 5.83 4.86 -6.23
CA VAL A 27 5.34 3.85 -5.29
C VAL A 27 3.93 3.43 -5.66
N ALA A 28 3.05 4.39 -5.98
CA ALA A 28 1.70 4.10 -6.46
C ALA A 28 1.73 3.24 -7.73
N SER A 29 2.57 3.63 -8.69
CA SER A 29 2.78 2.86 -9.93
C SER A 29 3.29 1.44 -9.67
N ALA A 30 4.25 1.29 -8.75
CA ALA A 30 4.79 -0.02 -8.39
C ALA A 30 3.76 -0.91 -7.66
N VAL A 31 2.91 -0.34 -6.82
CA VAL A 31 1.83 -1.06 -6.13
C VAL A 31 0.76 -1.51 -7.09
N ILE A 32 0.32 -0.64 -8.01
CA ILE A 32 -0.65 -1.01 -9.05
C ILE A 32 -0.09 -2.14 -9.91
N LYS A 33 1.20 -2.09 -10.26
CA LYS A 33 1.87 -3.18 -10.98
C LYS A 33 1.87 -4.47 -10.15
N ALA A 34 2.28 -4.42 -8.88
CA ALA A 34 2.31 -5.57 -7.99
C ALA A 34 0.91 -6.22 -7.83
N LEU A 35 -0.15 -5.42 -7.68
CA LEU A 35 -1.53 -5.90 -7.60
C LEU A 35 -1.99 -6.58 -8.90
N ARG A 36 -1.57 -6.09 -10.07
CA ARG A 36 -1.89 -6.70 -11.37
C ARG A 36 -1.16 -8.02 -11.61
N GLU A 37 0.05 -8.14 -11.08
CA GLU A 37 0.92 -9.30 -11.25
C GLU A 37 0.72 -10.35 -10.14
N LEU A 38 0.01 -10.01 -9.06
CA LEU A 38 -0.24 -10.91 -7.94
C LEU A 38 -1.03 -12.15 -8.42
N PRO A 39 -0.48 -13.37 -8.27
CA PRO A 39 -1.16 -14.58 -8.70
C PRO A 39 -2.48 -14.75 -7.95
N VAL A 40 -3.57 -15.03 -8.66
CA VAL A 40 -4.86 -15.35 -8.05
C VAL A 40 -4.82 -16.80 -7.57
N LYS A 41 -4.82 -16.99 -6.25
CA LYS A 41 -4.78 -18.30 -5.60
C LYS A 41 -6.04 -18.51 -4.76
N ALA A 42 -6.42 -19.77 -4.52
CA ALA A 42 -7.52 -20.11 -3.61
C ALA A 42 -7.18 -19.80 -2.15
N ALA A 43 -5.90 -19.89 -1.80
CA ALA A 43 -5.35 -19.48 -0.52
C ALA A 43 -3.92 -18.96 -0.73
N TYR A 44 -3.57 -17.94 0.05
CA TYR A 44 -2.19 -17.42 0.15
C TYR A 44 -1.54 -18.00 1.41
N THR A 45 -0.24 -18.27 1.35
CA THR A 45 0.55 -18.80 2.47
C THR A 45 1.50 -17.74 3.05
N SER A 46 2.13 -18.05 4.20
CA SER A 46 3.18 -17.19 4.76
C SER A 46 4.34 -17.00 3.79
N GLU A 47 4.71 -18.03 3.01
CA GLU A 47 5.73 -17.90 1.96
C GLU A 47 5.33 -16.86 0.89
N ASP A 48 4.06 -16.80 0.49
CA ASP A 48 3.60 -15.77 -0.47
C ASP A 48 3.80 -14.35 0.08
N VAL A 49 3.56 -14.17 1.39
CA VAL A 49 3.77 -12.89 2.07
C VAL A 49 5.25 -12.56 2.18
N ILE A 50 6.10 -13.56 2.46
CA ILE A 50 7.57 -13.40 2.48
C ILE A 50 8.05 -12.95 1.10
N GLU A 51 7.69 -13.67 0.03
CA GLU A 51 8.09 -13.34 -1.34
C GLU A 51 7.65 -11.92 -1.74
N LEU A 52 6.42 -11.53 -1.39
CA LEU A 52 5.90 -10.18 -1.62
C LEU A 52 6.75 -9.10 -0.93
N LEU A 53 7.11 -9.32 0.33
CA LEU A 53 7.93 -8.39 1.12
C LEU A 53 9.41 -8.38 0.71
N GLU A 54 9.94 -9.50 0.22
CA GLU A 54 11.31 -9.60 -0.29
C GLU A 54 11.50 -8.81 -1.58
N GLN A 55 10.57 -8.93 -2.53
CA GLN A 55 10.64 -8.24 -3.82
C GLN A 55 10.76 -6.73 -3.62
N ASN A 56 9.88 -6.15 -2.80
CA ASN A 56 9.97 -4.77 -2.37
C ASN A 56 9.18 -4.54 -1.10
N PHE A 57 9.87 -4.49 0.05
CA PHE A 57 9.25 -4.34 1.37
C PHE A 57 8.24 -3.19 1.47
N THR A 58 8.54 -2.02 0.89
CA THR A 58 7.64 -0.86 0.97
C THR A 58 6.37 -1.10 0.17
N VAL A 59 6.50 -1.62 -1.06
CA VAL A 59 5.37 -1.94 -1.93
C VAL A 59 4.55 -3.09 -1.35
N GLY A 60 5.20 -4.18 -0.93
CA GLY A 60 4.56 -5.33 -0.32
C GLY A 60 3.80 -4.98 0.96
N SER A 61 4.39 -4.16 1.83
CA SER A 61 3.72 -3.67 3.04
C SER A 61 2.50 -2.81 2.70
N LEU A 62 2.56 -2.00 1.64
CA LEU A 62 1.39 -1.24 1.17
C LEU A 62 0.31 -2.16 0.59
N VAL A 63 0.68 -3.19 -0.18
CA VAL A 63 -0.25 -4.19 -0.73
C VAL A 63 -0.97 -4.91 0.40
N ILE A 64 -0.25 -5.37 1.42
CA ILE A 64 -0.84 -6.00 2.61
C ILE A 64 -1.82 -5.05 3.29
N ARG A 65 -1.41 -3.80 3.52
CA ARG A 65 -2.28 -2.78 4.12
C ARG A 65 -3.58 -2.56 3.33
N LEU A 66 -3.48 -2.49 2.00
CA LEU A 66 -4.65 -2.35 1.12
C LEU A 66 -5.56 -3.57 1.18
N PHE A 67 -4.97 -4.77 1.26
CA PHE A 67 -5.74 -6.02 1.35
C PHE A 67 -6.49 -6.15 2.68
N LEU A 68 -5.89 -5.66 3.78
CA LEU A 68 -6.51 -5.62 5.11
C LEU A 68 -7.48 -4.44 5.29
N ASP A 69 -7.65 -3.58 4.28
CA ASP A 69 -8.47 -2.36 4.32
C ASP A 69 -8.10 -1.42 5.49
N LEU A 70 -6.80 -1.30 5.77
CA LEU A 70 -6.29 -0.48 6.87
C LEU A 70 -5.83 0.89 6.37
N SER A 71 -6.15 1.93 7.13
CA SER A 71 -5.51 3.24 6.96
C SER A 71 -4.02 3.14 7.28
N LYS A 72 -3.22 4.15 6.86
CA LYS A 72 -1.80 4.21 7.22
C LYS A 72 -1.63 4.20 8.75
N ASP A 73 -2.42 5.01 9.43
CA ASP A 73 -2.28 5.23 10.87
C ASP A 73 -2.71 3.98 11.66
N ASP A 74 -3.79 3.32 11.23
CA ASP A 74 -4.23 2.05 11.84
C ASP A 74 -3.20 0.95 11.66
N TYR A 75 -2.65 0.82 10.46
CA TYR A 75 -1.60 -0.17 10.17
C TYR A 75 -0.33 0.10 10.99
N GLU A 76 0.10 1.36 11.09
CA GLU A 76 1.25 1.71 11.91
C GLU A 76 1.02 1.45 13.40
N ARG A 77 -0.20 1.72 13.89
CA ARG A 77 -0.62 1.42 15.27
C ARG A 77 -0.59 -0.09 15.53
N LEU A 78 -1.26 -0.89 14.71
CA LEU A 78 -1.33 -2.35 14.89
C LEU A 78 0.06 -3.00 14.75
N LEU A 79 0.91 -2.52 13.83
CA LEU A 79 2.30 -2.96 13.77
C LEU A 79 3.08 -2.62 15.04
N SER A 80 2.86 -1.44 15.66
CA SER A 80 3.51 -1.11 16.94
C SER A 80 3.05 -2.01 18.07
N GLU A 81 1.75 -2.34 18.10
CA GLU A 81 1.17 -3.24 19.11
C GLU A 81 1.70 -4.67 18.95
N THR A 82 1.80 -5.15 17.71
CA THR A 82 2.28 -6.50 17.38
C THR A 82 3.79 -6.63 17.62
N PHE A 83 4.57 -5.63 17.24
CA PHE A 83 6.04 -5.62 17.36
C PHE A 83 6.51 -4.78 18.54
N SER A 84 5.93 -4.99 19.73
CA SER A 84 6.24 -4.23 20.94
C SER A 84 7.66 -4.47 21.49
N GLU A 85 8.29 -5.57 21.10
CA GLU A 85 9.65 -5.94 21.53
C GLU A 85 10.76 -5.12 20.84
N PRO A 86 11.94 -5.00 21.49
CA PRO A 86 13.11 -4.35 20.88
C PRO A 86 13.48 -5.00 19.54
N GLY A 87 13.79 -4.19 18.53
CA GLY A 87 14.13 -4.66 17.17
C GLY A 87 13.37 -3.97 16.05
N GLY A 88 12.37 -3.15 16.39
CA GLY A 88 11.59 -2.36 15.44
C GLY A 88 10.53 -3.19 14.70
N LYS A 89 9.88 -2.57 13.72
CA LYS A 89 8.73 -3.13 12.97
C LYS A 89 8.89 -3.06 11.44
N GLY A 90 10.05 -2.61 10.97
CA GLY A 90 10.31 -2.31 9.56
C GLY A 90 11.23 -3.31 8.86
N LYS A 91 11.68 -2.93 7.66
CA LYS A 91 12.49 -3.75 6.74
C LYS A 91 13.70 -4.43 7.39
N SER A 92 14.37 -3.76 8.32
CA SER A 92 15.54 -4.34 9.00
C SER A 92 15.19 -5.57 9.84
N ARG A 93 14.05 -5.56 10.55
CA ARG A 93 13.59 -6.72 11.32
C ARG A 93 13.20 -7.87 10.39
N PHE A 94 12.43 -7.57 9.35
CA PHE A 94 12.07 -8.54 8.32
C PHE A 94 13.31 -9.21 7.70
N LYS A 95 14.35 -8.44 7.37
CA LYS A 95 15.60 -8.99 6.83
C LYS A 95 16.37 -9.89 7.80
N ASN A 96 16.26 -9.65 9.10
CA ASN A 96 16.95 -10.43 10.10
C ASN A 96 16.25 -11.78 10.35
N ASP A 97 14.92 -11.79 10.34
CA ASP A 97 14.11 -13.01 10.51
C ASP A 97 12.75 -12.86 9.81
N GLN A 98 12.67 -13.36 8.58
CA GLN A 98 11.49 -13.24 7.73
C GLN A 98 10.32 -14.08 8.24
N VAL A 99 10.60 -15.29 8.69
CA VAL A 99 9.59 -16.26 9.13
C VAL A 99 8.93 -15.74 10.41
N SER A 100 9.72 -15.33 11.40
CA SER A 100 9.19 -14.74 12.63
C SER A 100 8.43 -13.45 12.34
N TYR A 101 8.94 -12.58 11.46
CA TYR A 101 8.25 -11.35 11.09
C TYR A 101 6.86 -11.61 10.48
N VAL A 102 6.75 -12.53 9.51
CA VAL A 102 5.47 -12.84 8.88
C VAL A 102 4.53 -13.56 9.82
N ASN A 103 5.02 -14.44 10.69
CA ASN A 103 4.20 -15.06 11.73
C ASN A 103 3.57 -14.03 12.66
N GLU A 104 4.31 -13.00 13.07
CA GLU A 104 3.75 -11.89 13.84
C GLU A 104 2.76 -11.08 13.00
N LEU A 105 3.06 -10.81 11.73
CA LEU A 105 2.20 -10.05 10.83
C LEU A 105 0.83 -10.72 10.60
N THR A 106 0.74 -12.05 10.63
CA THR A 106 -0.54 -12.77 10.50
C THR A 106 -1.50 -12.58 11.68
N LYS A 107 -1.06 -11.90 12.75
CA LYS A 107 -1.89 -11.58 13.92
C LYS A 107 -2.62 -10.23 13.79
N LEU A 108 -2.35 -9.47 12.73
CA LEU A 108 -3.07 -8.24 12.38
C LEU A 108 -4.49 -8.56 11.93
#